data_AF-A0A7V5YPK6-F1
#
_entry.id   AF-A0A7V5YPK6-F1
#
_cell.length_a   1.000
_cell.length_b   1.000
_cell.length_c   1.000
_cell.angle_alpha   90.00
_cell.angle_beta   90.00
_cell.angle_gamma   90.00
#
_symmetry.space_group_name_H-M   'P 1'
#
loop_
_entity.id
_entity.type
_entity.pdbx_description
1 polymer ?
#
loop_
_entity_poly.entity_id
_entity_poly.type
_entity_poly.pdbx_seq_one_letter_code
_entity_poly.pdbx_strand_id
1 'polypeptide(L)'
;MNDIHPPNLAPEAVVYSKIKLTPVRDFTENFLRALKKELTLKLQGEAVEFFEDTPLPLLMLAFDLAKNLCPEAVLRLKTGERVLLFDHQTVPVLRDEEIIQKFANQEEKELKNRDFLPEIVFKLSEIWEETAAKDYFQRIDLALERVYDLLRPAMVATLVGEGPALLFLLTQYSLYGNVAEIFYQEDLKTKPINITLL
;
A
#
# COMPACT_ATOMS: atom_id res chain seq x y z
N MET A 1 -2.93 -40.48 17.76
CA MET A 1 -2.77 -39.10 17.25
C MET A 1 -4.14 -38.72 16.72
N ASN A 2 -4.80 -37.73 17.32
CA ASN A 2 -6.08 -37.25 16.80
C ASN A 2 -5.78 -36.29 15.65
N ASP A 3 -6.18 -36.68 14.45
CA ASP A 3 -6.25 -35.77 13.31
C ASP A 3 -7.33 -34.72 13.62
N ILE A 4 -6.89 -33.58 14.12
CA ILE A 4 -7.74 -32.40 14.25
C ILE A 4 -7.86 -31.84 12.83
N HIS A 5 -8.86 -32.30 12.08
CA HIS A 5 -9.28 -31.59 10.89
C HIS A 5 -9.71 -30.19 11.31
N PRO A 6 -9.11 -29.11 10.75
CA PRO A 6 -9.62 -27.76 11.00
C PRO A 6 -11.11 -27.73 10.59
N PRO A 7 -11.97 -27.04 11.35
CA PRO A 7 -13.37 -26.93 10.99
C PRO A 7 -13.47 -26.41 9.56
N ASN A 8 -14.29 -27.07 8.75
CA ASN A 8 -14.59 -26.63 7.39
C ASN A 8 -15.44 -25.36 7.48
N LEU A 9 -14.77 -24.22 7.66
CA LEU A 9 -15.40 -22.91 7.76
C LEU A 9 -15.97 -22.53 6.40
N ALA A 10 -17.26 -22.25 6.36
CA ALA A 10 -17.91 -21.75 5.15
C ALA A 10 -17.29 -20.40 4.78
N PRO A 11 -17.01 -20.13 3.49
CA PRO A 11 -16.47 -18.85 3.06
C PRO A 11 -17.37 -17.67 3.43
N GLU A 12 -16.78 -16.58 3.93
CA GLU A 12 -17.51 -15.36 4.29
C GLU A 12 -17.47 -14.33 3.15
N ALA A 13 -18.60 -13.69 2.84
CA ALA A 13 -18.64 -12.62 1.84
C ALA A 13 -18.04 -11.33 2.40
N VAL A 14 -17.06 -10.75 1.70
CA VAL A 14 -16.44 -9.50 2.16
C VAL A 14 -17.22 -8.27 1.73
N VAL A 15 -17.50 -7.39 2.68
CA VAL A 15 -18.09 -6.07 2.43
C VAL A 15 -17.06 -5.01 2.78
N TYR A 16 -16.86 -4.06 1.85
CA TYR A 16 -15.85 -3.03 2.02
C TYR A 16 -16.42 -1.76 2.63
N SER A 17 -15.88 -1.38 3.77
CA SER A 17 -16.09 -0.08 4.40
C SER A 17 -15.37 1.01 3.60
N LYS A 18 -16.13 1.96 3.05
CA LYS A 18 -15.60 3.04 2.21
C LYS A 18 -14.93 4.11 3.05
N ILE A 19 -13.62 4.29 2.88
CA ILE A 19 -12.84 5.28 3.61
C ILE A 19 -12.74 6.56 2.79
N LYS A 20 -13.56 7.55 3.15
CA LYS A 20 -13.46 8.90 2.61
C LYS A 20 -12.52 9.74 3.46
N LEU A 21 -11.47 10.24 2.84
CA LEU A 21 -10.44 11.06 3.47
C LEU A 21 -10.66 12.52 3.06
N THR A 22 -10.72 13.42 4.03
CA THR A 22 -10.91 14.85 3.73
C THR A 22 -9.57 15.44 3.30
N PRO A 23 -9.48 16.06 2.11
CA PRO A 23 -8.24 16.71 1.67
C PRO A 23 -7.79 17.77 2.67
N VAL A 24 -6.50 17.79 2.94
CA VAL A 24 -5.84 18.76 3.83
C VAL A 24 -4.61 19.33 3.16
N ARG A 25 -4.27 20.55 3.55
CA ARG A 25 -3.15 21.30 2.97
C ARG A 25 -1.87 21.22 3.78
N ASP A 26 -1.93 20.79 5.04
CA ASP A 26 -0.78 20.76 5.94
C ASP A 26 -0.78 19.51 6.83
N PHE A 27 0.40 18.88 6.94
CA PHE A 27 0.64 17.63 7.67
C PHE A 27 1.31 17.91 9.02
N THR A 28 0.69 18.79 9.81
CA THR A 28 1.16 19.10 11.18
C THR A 28 1.03 17.88 12.10
N GLU A 29 1.83 17.81 13.17
CA GLU A 29 1.76 16.72 14.15
C GLU A 29 0.35 16.55 14.77
N ASN A 30 -0.34 17.67 15.03
CA ASN A 30 -1.71 17.64 15.56
C ASN A 30 -2.68 17.05 14.55
N PHE A 31 -2.53 17.37 13.27
CA PHE A 31 -3.32 16.77 12.20
C PHE A 31 -3.05 15.27 12.11
N LEU A 32 -1.78 14.84 12.06
CA LEU A 32 -1.41 13.43 11.99
C LEU A 32 -1.96 12.63 13.18
N ARG A 33 -1.90 13.19 14.39
CA ARG A 33 -2.48 12.57 15.59
C ARG A 33 -4.00 12.43 15.50
N ALA A 34 -4.69 13.46 15.02
CA ALA A 34 -6.14 13.42 14.84
C ALA A 34 -6.55 12.41 13.77
N LEU A 35 -5.85 12.40 12.63
CA LEU A 35 -6.04 11.46 11.54
C LEU A 35 -5.83 10.02 12.01
N LYS A 36 -4.72 9.73 12.72
CA LYS A 36 -4.46 8.39 13.29
C LYS A 36 -5.63 7.93 14.15
N LYS A 37 -6.09 8.77 15.09
CA LYS A 37 -7.22 8.44 15.97
C LYS A 37 -8.52 8.16 15.19
N GLU A 38 -8.85 9.00 14.20
CA GLU A 38 -10.05 8.84 13.39
C GLU A 38 -10.00 7.54 12.56
N LEU A 39 -8.87 7.31 11.89
CA LEU A 39 -8.71 6.16 11.01
C LEU A 39 -8.62 4.85 11.77
N THR A 40 -7.94 4.80 12.92
CA THR A 40 -7.92 3.58 13.75
C THR A 40 -9.33 3.07 14.04
N LEU A 41 -10.28 3.96 14.38
CA LEU A 41 -11.66 3.58 14.66
C LEU A 41 -12.41 3.07 13.42
N LYS A 42 -12.06 3.56 12.23
CA LYS A 42 -12.73 3.20 10.96
C LYS A 42 -12.15 1.94 10.32
N LEU A 43 -10.87 1.66 10.55
CA LEU A 43 -10.12 0.59 9.89
C LEU A 43 -10.11 -0.71 10.70
N GLN A 44 -10.22 -0.63 12.03
CA GLN A 44 -10.01 -1.78 12.91
C GLN A 44 -10.99 -2.93 12.62
N GLY A 45 -10.45 -4.04 12.11
CA GLY A 45 -11.20 -5.28 11.83
C GLY A 45 -12.07 -5.25 10.58
N GLU A 46 -12.09 -4.13 9.84
CA GLU A 46 -12.98 -3.91 8.69
C GLU A 46 -12.21 -4.07 7.39
N ALA A 47 -12.73 -4.80 6.40
CA ALA A 47 -12.20 -4.73 5.04
C ALA A 47 -12.49 -3.34 4.45
N VAL A 48 -11.50 -2.68 3.85
CA VAL A 48 -11.62 -1.24 3.50
C VAL A 48 -11.43 -0.98 2.02
N GLU A 49 -12.13 0.04 1.53
CA GLU A 49 -11.97 0.58 0.17
C GLU A 49 -11.54 2.04 0.23
N PHE A 50 -10.39 2.33 -0.38
CA PHE A 50 -9.88 3.67 -0.63
C PHE A 50 -10.21 4.16 -2.04
N PHE A 51 -10.07 5.46 -2.26
CA PHE A 51 -10.34 6.11 -3.54
C PHE A 51 -9.10 6.85 -4.05
N GLU A 52 -8.74 6.62 -5.31
CA GLU A 52 -7.59 7.25 -5.96
C GLU A 52 -7.72 8.77 -6.12
N ASP A 53 -8.92 9.34 -5.98
CA ASP A 53 -9.14 10.79 -5.96
C ASP A 53 -8.64 11.47 -4.67
N THR A 54 -8.29 10.69 -3.64
CA THR A 54 -7.68 11.20 -2.42
C THR A 54 -6.24 11.67 -2.69
N PRO A 55 -5.80 12.80 -2.10
CA PRO A 55 -4.39 13.21 -2.18
C PRO A 55 -3.44 12.09 -1.77
N LEU A 56 -2.45 11.81 -2.61
CA LEU A 56 -1.53 10.67 -2.47
C LEU A 56 -0.87 10.56 -1.07
N PRO A 57 -0.32 11.63 -0.46
CA PRO A 57 0.29 11.50 0.87
C PRO A 57 -0.72 11.06 1.94
N LEU A 58 -1.96 11.56 1.85
CA LEU A 58 -3.03 11.20 2.78
C LEU A 58 -3.47 9.75 2.60
N LEU A 59 -3.52 9.29 1.35
CA LEU A 59 -3.81 7.90 1.00
C LEU A 59 -2.71 6.95 1.52
N MET A 60 -1.44 7.31 1.38
CA MET A 60 -0.30 6.54 1.90
C MET A 60 -0.30 6.45 3.44
N LEU A 61 -0.60 7.55 4.13
CA LEU A 61 -0.77 7.57 5.59
C LEU A 61 -1.93 6.67 6.06
N ALA A 62 -3.06 6.72 5.35
CA ALA A 62 -4.20 5.86 5.68
C ALA A 62 -3.92 4.39 5.39
N PHE A 63 -3.19 4.11 4.31
CA PHE A 63 -2.77 2.76 3.95
C PHE A 63 -1.79 2.16 4.97
N ASP A 64 -0.90 2.97 5.55
CA ASP A 64 0.01 2.54 6.62
C ASP A 64 -0.73 2.03 7.85
N LEU A 65 -1.78 2.75 8.26
CA LEU A 65 -2.64 2.30 9.35
C LEU A 65 -3.46 1.07 8.97
N ALA A 66 -3.98 1.03 7.73
CA ALA A 66 -4.80 -0.07 7.23
C ALA A 66 -4.04 -1.39 7.28
N LYS A 67 -2.81 -1.43 6.75
CA LYS A 67 -1.94 -2.62 6.73
C LYS A 67 -1.74 -3.30 8.10
N ASN A 68 -1.96 -2.58 9.20
CA ASN A 68 -1.83 -3.11 10.56
C ASN A 68 -3.17 -3.38 11.26
N LEU A 69 -4.27 -2.84 10.76
CA LEU A 69 -5.55 -2.78 11.49
C LEU A 69 -6.70 -3.47 10.75
N CYS A 70 -6.65 -3.56 9.42
CA CYS A 70 -7.68 -4.22 8.63
C CYS A 70 -7.20 -5.57 8.07
N PRO A 71 -8.13 -6.51 7.84
CA PRO A 71 -7.80 -7.78 7.21
C PRO A 71 -7.50 -7.64 5.72
N GLU A 72 -8.02 -6.62 5.03
CA GLU A 72 -7.66 -6.35 3.64
C GLU A 72 -7.98 -4.92 3.22
N ALA A 73 -7.36 -4.46 2.14
CA ALA A 73 -7.61 -3.14 1.56
C ALA A 73 -7.70 -3.18 0.04
N VAL A 74 -8.67 -2.46 -0.52
CA VAL A 74 -8.87 -2.25 -1.96
C VAL A 74 -8.67 -0.78 -2.31
N LEU A 75 -8.03 -0.51 -3.45
CA LEU A 75 -8.02 0.80 -4.08
C LEU A 75 -9.04 0.83 -5.23
N ARG A 76 -9.99 1.75 -5.19
CA ARG A 76 -10.82 2.11 -6.34
C ARG A 76 -10.12 3.17 -7.18
N LEU A 77 -9.77 2.81 -8.41
CA LEU A 77 -9.15 3.69 -9.39
C LEU A 77 -10.16 4.72 -9.91
N LYS A 78 -9.66 5.79 -10.55
CA LYS A 78 -10.50 6.80 -11.22
C LYS A 78 -11.34 6.21 -12.36
N THR A 79 -10.90 5.10 -12.95
CA THR A 79 -11.66 4.33 -13.95
C THR A 79 -12.86 3.58 -13.34
N GLY A 80 -12.91 3.45 -12.01
CA GLY A 80 -13.91 2.66 -11.29
C GLY A 80 -13.44 1.24 -10.96
N GLU A 81 -12.37 0.76 -11.60
CA GLU A 81 -11.77 -0.54 -11.33
C GLU A 81 -11.29 -0.64 -9.88
N ARG A 82 -11.41 -1.84 -9.29
CA ARG A 82 -11.11 -2.11 -7.89
C ARG A 82 -9.94 -3.06 -7.81
N VAL A 83 -8.85 -2.65 -7.15
CA VAL A 83 -7.61 -3.43 -7.06
C VAL A 83 -7.34 -3.78 -5.61
N LEU A 84 -7.17 -5.08 -5.32
CA LEU A 84 -6.78 -5.54 -3.99
C LEU A 84 -5.30 -5.22 -3.75
N LEU A 85 -5.01 -4.48 -2.68
CA LEU A 85 -3.66 -4.05 -2.32
C LEU A 85 -2.95 -5.08 -1.44
N PHE A 86 -3.67 -5.66 -0.49
CA PHE A 86 -3.21 -6.77 0.35
C PHE A 86 -4.37 -7.58 0.90
N ASP A 87 -4.07 -8.81 1.33
CA ASP A 87 -5.00 -9.75 1.94
C ASP A 87 -4.34 -10.43 3.14
N HIS A 88 -4.84 -10.15 4.34
CA HIS A 88 -4.43 -10.76 5.60
C HIS A 88 -5.57 -11.60 6.22
N GLN A 89 -6.60 -11.93 5.44
CA GLN A 89 -7.69 -12.79 5.91
C GLN A 89 -7.12 -14.14 6.33
N THR A 90 -7.49 -14.59 7.53
CA THR A 90 -7.08 -15.90 8.07
C THR A 90 -8.08 -17.01 7.75
N VAL A 91 -9.20 -16.65 7.13
CA VAL A 91 -10.29 -17.55 6.74
C VAL A 91 -10.57 -17.44 5.24
N PRO A 92 -11.14 -18.47 4.60
CA PRO A 92 -11.61 -18.36 3.24
C PRO A 92 -12.69 -17.28 3.12
N VAL A 93 -12.56 -16.41 2.13
CA VAL A 93 -13.54 -15.35 1.87
C VAL A 93 -13.98 -15.34 0.41
N LEU A 94 -15.21 -14.89 0.18
CA LEU A 94 -15.77 -14.62 -1.14
C LEU A 94 -15.68 -13.13 -1.42
N ARG A 95 -14.99 -12.80 -2.51
CA ARG A 95 -14.88 -11.44 -3.03
C ARG A 95 -15.73 -11.28 -4.26
N ASP A 96 -16.08 -10.04 -4.54
CA ASP A 96 -16.65 -9.65 -5.82
C ASP A 96 -15.66 -10.00 -6.95
N GLU A 97 -16.15 -10.65 -8.01
CA GLU A 97 -15.35 -11.09 -9.15
C GLU A 97 -14.72 -9.91 -9.90
N GLU A 98 -15.29 -8.71 -9.77
CA GLU A 98 -14.76 -7.48 -10.37
C GLU A 98 -13.50 -6.95 -9.66
N ILE A 99 -13.14 -7.48 -8.49
CA ILE A 99 -11.95 -7.06 -7.76
C ILE A 99 -10.72 -7.73 -8.38
N ILE A 100 -9.82 -6.90 -8.89
CA ILE A 100 -8.54 -7.30 -9.47
C ILE A 100 -7.59 -7.69 -8.33
N GLN A 101 -7.34 -8.98 -8.20
CA GLN A 101 -6.49 -9.55 -7.13
C GLN A 101 -5.03 -9.75 -7.55
N LYS A 102 -4.66 -9.34 -8.78
CA LYS A 102 -3.36 -9.61 -9.40
C LYS A 102 -2.13 -9.22 -8.56
N PHE A 103 -2.24 -8.15 -7.77
CA PHE A 103 -1.14 -7.61 -6.97
C PHE A 103 -1.18 -8.04 -5.50
N ALA A 104 -2.32 -8.58 -5.06
CA ALA A 104 -2.44 -9.09 -3.71
C ALA A 104 -1.61 -10.37 -3.58
N ASN A 105 -0.84 -10.48 -2.50
CA ASN A 105 -0.02 -11.65 -2.18
C ASN A 105 1.18 -11.86 -3.10
N GLN A 106 1.75 -10.80 -3.70
CA GLN A 106 3.08 -10.93 -4.30
C GLN A 106 4.05 -11.43 -3.21
N GLU A 107 4.70 -12.57 -3.48
CA GLU A 107 5.63 -13.19 -2.55
C GLU A 107 6.69 -12.16 -2.13
N GLU A 108 6.97 -12.08 -0.83
CA GLU A 108 8.10 -11.30 -0.34
C GLU A 108 9.36 -11.80 -1.04
N LYS A 109 9.91 -10.98 -1.94
CA LYS A 109 11.20 -11.30 -2.55
C LYS A 109 12.24 -11.31 -1.44
N GLU A 110 12.78 -12.49 -1.15
CA GLU A 110 13.86 -12.63 -0.19
C GLU A 110 15.04 -11.75 -0.62
N LEU A 111 15.30 -10.65 0.11
CA LEU A 111 16.46 -9.79 -0.11
C LEU A 111 17.76 -10.40 0.43
N LYS A 112 17.78 -11.72 0.66
CA LYS A 112 18.95 -12.43 1.18
C LYS A 112 20.14 -12.14 0.26
N ASN A 113 21.27 -11.75 0.87
CA ASN A 113 22.52 -11.35 0.21
C ASN A 113 22.57 -9.94 -0.40
N ARG A 114 21.61 -9.07 -0.11
CA ARG A 114 21.70 -7.64 -0.45
C ARG A 114 22.29 -6.83 0.71
N ASP A 115 23.21 -5.91 0.39
CA ASP A 115 23.82 -5.03 1.38
C ASP A 115 22.78 -4.11 2.02
N PHE A 116 22.96 -3.87 3.32
CA PHE A 116 22.17 -2.90 4.07
C PHE A 116 22.59 -1.47 3.71
N LEU A 117 21.61 -0.59 3.51
CA LEU A 117 21.84 0.82 3.20
C LEU A 117 21.29 1.74 4.31
N PRO A 118 21.95 2.87 4.62
CA PRO A 118 21.36 3.87 5.50
C PRO A 118 20.06 4.44 4.93
N GLU A 119 20.03 4.70 3.63
CA GLU A 119 18.89 5.31 2.94
C GLU A 119 18.77 4.77 1.52
N ILE A 120 17.52 4.63 1.05
CA ILE A 120 17.19 4.35 -0.35
C ILE A 120 16.16 5.37 -0.85
N VAL A 121 16.35 5.86 -2.08
CA VAL A 121 15.44 6.81 -2.72
C VAL A 121 14.85 6.17 -3.97
N PHE A 122 13.53 6.00 -3.99
CA PHE A 122 12.79 5.54 -5.16
C PHE A 122 12.15 6.72 -5.86
N LYS A 123 12.70 7.09 -7.02
CA LYS A 123 12.11 8.10 -7.88
C LYS A 123 11.01 7.48 -8.74
N LEU A 124 9.84 7.31 -8.14
CA LEU A 124 8.73 6.58 -8.76
C LEU A 124 8.17 7.27 -10.00
N SER A 125 8.23 8.61 -10.07
CA SER A 125 7.88 9.34 -11.30
C SER A 125 8.80 8.97 -12.46
N GLU A 126 10.12 8.99 -12.25
CA GLU A 126 11.12 8.61 -13.28
C GLU A 126 10.93 7.14 -13.69
N ILE A 127 10.74 6.23 -12.72
CA ILE A 127 10.47 4.81 -13.00
C ILE A 127 9.20 4.66 -13.85
N TRP A 128 8.13 5.37 -13.49
CA TRP A 128 6.87 5.33 -14.22
C TRP A 128 7.02 5.85 -15.65
N GLU A 129 7.61 7.02 -15.84
CA GLU A 129 7.81 7.69 -17.13
C GLU A 129 8.64 6.84 -18.10
N GLU A 130 9.71 6.21 -17.61
CA GLU A 130 10.59 5.36 -18.42
C GLU A 130 10.00 3.98 -18.71
N THR A 131 8.99 3.56 -17.94
CA THR A 131 8.31 2.28 -18.15
C THR A 131 7.26 2.44 -19.24
N ALA A 132 7.55 1.93 -20.44
CA ALA A 132 6.63 2.01 -21.58
C ALA A 132 5.82 0.71 -21.74
N ALA A 133 4.52 0.77 -21.46
CA ALA A 133 3.55 -0.28 -21.83
C ALA A 133 2.20 0.34 -22.20
N LYS A 134 1.45 -0.33 -23.08
CA LYS A 134 0.15 0.14 -23.54
C LYS A 134 -0.96 -0.09 -22.51
N ASP A 135 -0.91 -1.23 -21.84
CA ASP A 135 -1.86 -1.58 -20.78
C ASP A 135 -1.40 -1.00 -19.44
N TYR A 136 -2.35 -0.44 -18.69
CA TYR A 136 -2.07 0.22 -17.41
C TYR A 136 -1.52 -0.76 -16.39
N PHE A 137 -2.13 -1.95 -16.23
CA PHE A 137 -1.68 -2.93 -15.25
C PHE A 137 -0.37 -3.59 -15.65
N GLN A 138 -0.12 -3.80 -16.94
CA GLN A 138 1.19 -4.23 -17.44
C GLN A 138 2.28 -3.18 -17.14
N ARG A 139 1.96 -1.88 -17.26
CA ARG A 139 2.90 -0.82 -16.92
C ARG A 139 3.19 -0.79 -15.42
N ILE A 140 2.18 -1.03 -14.57
CA ILE A 140 2.35 -1.16 -13.11
C ILE A 140 3.26 -2.35 -12.78
N ASP A 141 3.06 -3.52 -13.39
CA ASP A 141 3.93 -4.69 -13.17
C ASP A 141 5.39 -4.36 -13.46
N LEU A 142 5.67 -3.82 -14.65
CA LEU A 142 7.03 -3.51 -15.10
C LEU A 142 7.69 -2.44 -14.21
N ALA A 143 6.92 -1.44 -13.77
CA ALA A 143 7.41 -0.43 -12.84
C ALA A 143 7.75 -1.05 -11.47
N LEU A 144 6.91 -1.97 -10.97
CA LEU A 144 7.16 -2.69 -9.72
C LEU A 144 8.35 -3.63 -9.81
N GLU A 145 8.55 -4.35 -10.94
CA GLU A 145 9.75 -5.14 -11.18
C GLU A 145 11.01 -4.30 -11.02
N ARG A 146 11.00 -3.09 -11.58
CA ARG A 146 12.09 -2.14 -11.45
C ARG A 146 12.31 -1.68 -10.01
N VAL A 147 11.23 -1.42 -9.27
CA VAL A 147 11.30 -1.13 -7.82
C VAL A 147 11.94 -2.29 -7.06
N TYR A 148 11.54 -3.53 -7.35
CA TYR A 148 12.09 -4.73 -6.72
C TYR A 148 13.59 -4.93 -7.00
N ASP A 149 14.07 -4.56 -8.17
CA ASP A 149 15.50 -4.63 -8.48
C ASP A 149 16.34 -3.67 -7.63
N LEU A 150 15.77 -2.49 -7.36
CA LEU A 150 16.37 -1.46 -6.53
C LEU A 150 16.23 -1.75 -5.03
N LEU A 151 15.21 -2.50 -4.62
CA LEU A 151 14.89 -2.76 -3.22
C LEU A 151 16.10 -3.34 -2.44
N ARG A 152 16.43 -2.76 -1.30
CA ARG A 152 17.51 -3.19 -0.39
C ARG A 152 17.00 -3.03 1.05
N PRO A 153 17.48 -3.85 2.00
CA PRO A 153 17.26 -3.55 3.42
C PRO A 153 17.82 -2.17 3.76
N ALA A 154 17.05 -1.31 4.44
CA ALA A 154 17.51 0.05 4.77
C ALA A 154 16.90 0.61 6.06
N MET A 155 17.49 1.67 6.62
CA MET A 155 16.79 2.42 7.70
C MET A 155 15.63 3.23 7.12
N VAL A 156 15.89 4.01 6.08
CA VAL A 156 14.94 4.95 5.51
C VAL A 156 14.71 4.67 4.03
N ALA A 157 13.46 4.67 3.60
CA ALA A 157 13.08 4.72 2.19
C ALA A 157 12.30 5.99 1.88
N THR A 158 12.65 6.68 0.81
CA THR A 158 11.94 7.88 0.34
C THR A 158 11.34 7.63 -1.03
N LEU A 159 10.01 7.76 -1.13
CA LEU A 159 9.25 7.67 -2.37
C LEU A 159 9.07 9.07 -2.95
N VAL A 160 9.66 9.32 -4.12
CA VAL A 160 9.75 10.66 -4.73
C VAL A 160 8.96 10.71 -6.04
N GLY A 161 8.20 11.78 -6.21
CA GLY A 161 7.57 12.14 -7.47
C GLY A 161 6.05 12.07 -7.44
N GLU A 162 5.46 12.31 -8.61
CA GLU A 162 4.04 12.10 -8.88
C GLU A 162 3.86 10.87 -9.79
N GLY A 163 2.77 10.13 -9.59
CA GLY A 163 2.45 8.97 -10.39
C GLY A 163 1.14 8.32 -9.96
N PRO A 164 0.79 7.16 -10.54
CA PRO A 164 -0.44 6.46 -10.17
C PRO A 164 -0.40 6.03 -8.71
N ALA A 165 -1.48 6.28 -7.97
CA ALA A 165 -1.54 5.94 -6.54
C ALA A 165 -1.28 4.46 -6.29
N LEU A 166 -1.75 3.61 -7.20
CA LEU A 166 -1.52 2.17 -7.14
C LEU A 166 -0.03 1.81 -7.07
N LEU A 167 0.83 2.46 -7.86
CA LEU A 167 2.28 2.20 -7.86
C LEU A 167 2.89 2.56 -6.50
N PHE A 168 2.49 3.70 -5.94
CA PHE A 168 3.00 4.17 -4.65
C PHE A 168 2.59 3.26 -3.51
N LEU A 169 1.31 2.85 -3.45
CA LEU A 169 0.81 1.96 -2.40
C LEU A 169 1.41 0.56 -2.48
N LEU A 170 1.56 0.00 -3.69
CA LEU A 170 2.21 -1.30 -3.88
C LEU A 170 3.71 -1.26 -3.57
N THR A 171 4.37 -0.15 -3.89
CA THR A 171 5.78 0.08 -3.48
C THR A 171 5.90 0.22 -1.96
N GLN A 172 5.04 1.01 -1.33
CA GLN A 172 4.97 1.12 0.13
C GLN A 172 4.75 -0.24 0.78
N TYR A 173 3.84 -1.05 0.22
CA TYR A 173 3.57 -2.38 0.75
C TYR A 173 4.79 -3.31 0.69
N SER A 174 5.52 -3.30 -0.42
CA SER A 174 6.72 -4.12 -0.61
C SER A 174 7.95 -3.67 0.20
N LEU A 175 7.93 -2.44 0.71
CA LEU A 175 8.94 -1.93 1.63
C LEU A 175 8.77 -2.46 3.06
N TYR A 176 7.56 -2.85 3.46
CA TYR A 176 7.33 -3.38 4.80
C TYR A 176 8.18 -4.63 5.07
N GLY A 177 8.75 -4.69 6.27
CA GLY A 177 9.68 -5.76 6.67
C GLY A 177 11.12 -5.56 6.18
N ASN A 178 11.35 -4.67 5.21
CA ASN A 178 12.66 -4.39 4.63
C ASN A 178 13.25 -3.03 5.04
N VAL A 179 12.40 -2.08 5.42
CA VAL A 179 12.81 -0.73 5.86
C VAL A 179 12.14 -0.32 7.16
N ALA A 180 12.80 0.54 7.95
CA ALA A 180 12.28 0.98 9.24
C ALA A 180 11.30 2.16 9.12
N GLU A 181 11.63 3.16 8.30
CA GLU A 181 10.80 4.34 8.05
C GLU A 181 10.61 4.57 6.56
N ILE A 182 9.41 5.01 6.18
CA ILE A 182 9.09 5.38 4.81
C ILE A 182 8.66 6.86 4.79
N PHE A 183 9.19 7.60 3.83
CA PHE A 183 8.85 8.99 3.57
C PHE A 183 8.28 9.18 2.16
N TYR A 184 7.46 10.20 2.00
CA TYR A 184 7.00 10.68 0.70
C TYR A 184 7.48 12.11 0.44
N GLN A 185 7.87 12.38 -0.81
CA GLN A 185 8.19 13.71 -1.32
C GLN A 185 7.61 13.89 -2.72
N GLU A 186 6.96 15.04 -2.98
CA GLU A 186 6.49 15.39 -4.33
C GLU A 186 7.67 15.59 -5.30
N ASP A 187 8.75 16.22 -4.82
CA ASP A 187 10.02 16.34 -5.52
C ASP A 187 11.21 16.34 -4.53
N LEU A 188 12.44 16.32 -5.05
CA LEU A 188 13.66 16.32 -4.23
C LEU A 188 13.88 17.61 -3.41
N LYS A 189 13.05 18.64 -3.57
CA LYS A 189 13.16 19.92 -2.87
C LYS A 189 12.08 20.08 -1.78
N THR A 190 10.99 19.34 -1.90
CA THR A 190 9.86 19.37 -1.00
C THR A 190 10.24 18.73 0.33
N LYS A 191 9.73 19.26 1.45
CA LYS A 191 9.98 18.66 2.76
C LYS A 191 9.37 17.24 2.80
N PRO A 192 10.13 16.21 3.21
CA PRO A 192 9.62 14.85 3.29
C PRO A 192 8.54 14.74 4.37
N ILE A 193 7.51 13.98 4.05
CA ILE A 193 6.43 13.61 4.97
C ILE A 193 6.71 12.17 5.42
N ASN A 194 6.87 11.95 6.73
CA ASN A 194 6.95 10.59 7.26
C ASN A 194 5.56 9.94 7.13
N ILE A 195 5.48 8.84 6.38
CA ILE A 195 4.23 8.12 6.18
C ILE A 195 4.09 6.90 7.09
N THR A 196 5.17 6.52 7.79
CA THR A 196 5.14 5.50 8.83
C THR A 196 4.56 6.13 10.11
N LEU A 197 3.31 5.79 10.42
CA LEU A 197 2.56 6.36 11.54
C LEU A 197 2.56 5.48 12.79
N LEU A 198 3.23 4.33 12.76
CA LEU A 198 3.26 3.37 13.87
C LEU A 198 3.89 3.96 15.13
#